data_AF-A0A8S0V207-F1
#
_entry.id   AF-A0A8S0V207-F1
#
_cell.length_a   1.000
_cell.length_b   1.000
_cell.length_c   1.000
_cell.angle_alpha   90.00
_cell.angle_beta   90.00
_cell.angle_gamma   90.00
#
_symmetry.space_group_name_H-M   'P 1'
#
loop_
_entity.id
_entity.type
_entity.pdbx_description
1 polymer ?
#
loop_
_entity_poly.entity_id
_entity_poly.type
_entity_poly.pdbx_seq_one_letter_code
_entity_poly.pdbx_strand_id
1 'polypeptide(L)'
;MLHCSGAGSSPKKNVCPHPGIIGGMCIRCGQIIDDESGVSRVAFGYIHKNLRLANDEVARLRDKDFKNLLRHKKLYLVLDLDHTLLNSTRLADVTIEERYLEGQRDTLPDTLKNSLFRLEMIHMMTKLRPFVNTFLKEASNLFEMYIYTMGERAYALEMAKLLDPGGVYFHSRVIAQGDCTQKYQKGLDIVLGQESAVLILDDTEAVWGKHKENLILMERYHFFASSCRQFGFNCTSLSELRNDESETEGALATVLKILQQIHSLFFDPEHVDNLEQRDVRQVLKSVRKEILKDCKVVFSRVFPTNSQAEDQHIWKIAEKLGATCSTELDPQVTHVVSMDAGTDKSRWAMQEKKFLVHPRWIEASNYLWKKQPEEKFPVSQAKDK
;
A
#
# COMPACT_ATOMS: atom_id res chain seq x y z
N MET A 1 -58.48 -48.43 17.17
CA MET A 1 -57.94 -47.08 17.48
C MET A 1 -56.90 -47.26 18.58
N LEU A 2 -55.69 -46.75 18.56
CA LEU A 2 -54.81 -46.08 17.61
C LEU A 2 -53.47 -46.02 18.40
N HIS A 3 -52.35 -46.37 17.77
CA HIS A 3 -51.02 -46.21 18.36
C HIS A 3 -50.77 -44.75 18.77
N CYS A 4 -50.04 -44.55 19.87
CA CYS A 4 -49.10 -43.43 19.98
C CYS A 4 -47.90 -43.85 20.85
N SER A 5 -46.90 -44.40 20.18
CA SER A 5 -45.54 -44.54 20.66
C SER A 5 -44.96 -43.12 20.80
N GLY A 6 -44.79 -42.64 22.02
CA GLY A 6 -44.11 -41.38 22.29
C GLY A 6 -42.61 -41.52 22.04
N ALA A 7 -42.19 -41.29 20.80
CA ALA A 7 -40.79 -41.04 20.48
C ALA A 7 -40.39 -39.71 21.12
N GLY A 8 -39.77 -39.77 22.29
CA GLY A 8 -39.08 -38.62 22.88
C GLY A 8 -37.89 -38.27 22.00
N SER A 9 -38.08 -37.40 21.00
CA SER A 9 -36.97 -36.74 20.33
C SER A 9 -36.31 -35.81 21.33
N SER A 10 -35.19 -36.25 21.91
CA SER A 10 -34.29 -35.36 22.64
C SER A 10 -33.96 -34.18 21.72
N PRO A 11 -34.11 -32.92 22.15
CA PRO A 11 -33.66 -31.81 21.33
C PRO A 11 -32.15 -32.03 21.15
N LYS A 12 -31.69 -32.17 19.90
CA LYS A 12 -30.26 -32.14 19.59
C LYS A 12 -29.74 -30.88 20.27
N LYS A 13 -28.97 -31.01 21.36
CA LYS A 13 -28.28 -29.88 21.96
C LYS A 13 -27.46 -29.29 20.82
N ASN A 14 -27.87 -28.13 20.32
CA ASN A 14 -27.11 -27.41 19.31
C ASN A 14 -25.76 -27.10 19.96
N VAL A 15 -24.76 -27.93 19.67
CA VAL A 15 -23.40 -27.73 20.14
C VAL A 15 -22.95 -26.43 19.48
N CYS A 16 -22.69 -25.42 20.30
CA CYS A 16 -22.23 -24.14 19.79
C CYS A 16 -20.82 -24.33 19.22
N PRO A 17 -20.53 -23.90 17.98
CA PRO A 17 -19.18 -23.98 17.43
C PRO A 17 -18.24 -22.91 18.02
N HIS A 18 -18.76 -22.05 18.90
CA HIS A 18 -18.03 -20.93 19.51
C HIS A 18 -17.29 -20.06 18.48
N PRO A 19 -18.03 -19.46 17.51
CA PRO A 19 -17.45 -18.80 16.34
C PRO A 19 -16.61 -17.56 16.70
N GLY A 20 -16.90 -16.96 17.86
CA GLY A 20 -16.10 -15.88 18.40
C GLY A 20 -16.30 -15.76 19.90
N ILE A 21 -15.35 -15.09 20.54
CA ILE A 21 -15.34 -14.81 21.98
C ILE A 21 -15.05 -13.33 22.22
N ILE A 22 -15.70 -12.76 23.23
CA ILE A 22 -15.43 -11.42 23.75
C ILE A 22 -15.25 -11.56 25.27
N GLY A 23 -14.06 -11.23 25.77
CA GLY A 23 -13.77 -11.27 27.21
C GLY A 23 -13.98 -12.65 27.83
N GLY A 24 -13.59 -13.72 27.11
CA GLY A 24 -13.75 -15.11 27.55
C GLY A 24 -15.15 -15.69 27.34
N MET A 25 -16.16 -14.90 26.93
CA MET A 25 -17.51 -15.40 26.67
C MET A 25 -17.78 -15.57 25.18
N CYS A 26 -18.43 -16.67 24.81
CA CYS A 26 -18.87 -16.92 23.44
C CYS A 26 -19.95 -15.93 23.00
N ILE A 27 -19.71 -15.23 21.89
CA ILE A 27 -20.63 -14.21 21.34
C ILE A 27 -21.99 -14.78 20.88
N ARG A 28 -22.11 -16.11 20.74
CA ARG A 28 -23.31 -16.79 20.26
C ARG A 28 -24.15 -17.44 21.36
N CYS A 29 -23.51 -18.05 22.36
CA CYS A 29 -24.21 -18.83 23.39
C CYS A 29 -23.97 -18.35 24.83
N GLY A 30 -23.09 -17.36 25.03
CA GLY A 30 -22.78 -16.81 26.35
C GLY A 30 -21.93 -17.70 27.26
N GLN A 31 -21.58 -18.92 26.84
CA GLN A 31 -20.72 -19.81 27.62
C GLN A 31 -19.31 -19.21 27.75
N ILE A 32 -18.72 -19.34 28.93
CA ILE A 32 -17.31 -19.02 29.18
C ILE A 32 -16.46 -20.11 28.52
N ILE A 33 -15.48 -19.69 27.72
CA ILE A 33 -14.59 -20.55 26.96
C ILE A 33 -13.18 -20.33 27.48
N ASP A 34 -12.56 -21.41 27.95
CA ASP A 34 -11.13 -21.40 28.25
C ASP A 34 -10.34 -21.42 26.93
N ASP A 35 -9.33 -20.55 26.85
CA ASP A 35 -8.50 -20.36 25.65
C ASP A 35 -7.70 -21.63 25.28
N GLU A 36 -7.64 -22.64 26.15
CA GLU A 36 -7.01 -23.95 25.93
C GLU A 36 -7.83 -24.90 25.03
N SER A 37 -9.01 -24.48 24.56
CA SER A 37 -9.94 -25.27 23.74
C SER A 37 -9.40 -25.75 22.37
N GLY A 38 -8.12 -25.52 22.04
CA GLY A 38 -7.46 -26.00 20.82
C GLY A 38 -7.95 -25.35 19.51
N VAL A 39 -8.96 -24.49 19.57
CA VAL A 39 -9.48 -23.75 18.41
C VAL A 39 -8.57 -22.55 18.12
N SER A 40 -7.94 -22.54 16.95
CA SER A 40 -7.17 -21.40 16.47
C SER A 40 -8.08 -20.18 16.28
N ARG A 41 -7.79 -19.10 17.01
CA ARG A 41 -8.53 -17.84 16.96
C ARG A 41 -7.61 -16.67 16.66
N VAL A 42 -8.10 -15.74 15.86
CA VAL A 42 -7.42 -14.50 15.51
C VAL A 42 -8.02 -13.36 16.32
N ALA A 43 -7.18 -12.48 16.87
CA ALA A 43 -7.62 -11.31 17.59
C ALA A 43 -8.02 -10.18 16.63
N PHE A 44 -9.16 -9.55 16.88
CA PHE A 44 -9.65 -8.38 16.15
C PHE A 44 -9.77 -7.19 17.12
N GLY A 45 -8.65 -6.90 17.80
CA GLY A 45 -8.56 -5.88 18.85
C GLY A 45 -8.97 -4.48 18.38
N TYR A 46 -8.73 -4.18 17.10
CA TYR A 46 -9.12 -2.93 16.48
C TYR A 46 -10.65 -2.72 16.40
N ILE A 47 -11.42 -3.79 16.27
CA ILE A 47 -12.90 -3.75 16.31
C ILE A 47 -13.36 -3.68 17.76
N HIS A 48 -12.84 -4.56 18.60
CA HIS A 48 -13.11 -4.57 20.03
C HIS A 48 -11.95 -5.24 20.78
N LYS A 49 -11.43 -4.60 21.83
CA LYS A 49 -10.18 -4.97 22.53
C LYS A 49 -10.06 -6.46 22.88
N ASN A 50 -11.17 -7.09 23.27
CA ASN A 50 -11.19 -8.49 23.71
C ASN A 50 -11.85 -9.46 22.70
N LEU A 51 -12.07 -9.03 21.45
CA LEU A 51 -12.68 -9.86 20.42
C LEU A 51 -11.65 -10.80 19.79
N ARG A 52 -12.00 -12.08 19.76
CA ARG A 52 -11.28 -13.11 19.00
C ARG A 52 -12.27 -13.93 18.19
N LEU A 53 -11.95 -14.23 16.94
CA LEU A 53 -12.80 -15.00 16.03
C LEU A 53 -12.10 -16.30 15.64
N ALA A 54 -12.85 -17.39 15.52
CA ALA A 54 -12.35 -18.65 14.99
C ALA A 54 -12.07 -18.52 13.49
N ASN A 55 -11.07 -19.25 12.98
CA ASN A 55 -10.64 -19.13 11.57
C ASN A 55 -11.76 -19.43 10.56
N ASP A 56 -12.62 -20.41 10.85
CA ASP A 56 -13.79 -20.76 10.04
C ASP A 56 -14.84 -19.65 10.03
N GLU A 57 -15.05 -18.97 11.17
CA GLU A 57 -15.92 -17.80 11.23
C GLU A 57 -15.33 -16.61 10.45
N VAL A 58 -14.01 -16.37 10.54
CA VAL A 58 -13.34 -15.34 9.73
C VAL A 58 -13.52 -15.62 8.24
N ALA A 59 -13.32 -16.87 7.80
CA ALA A 59 -13.55 -17.27 6.42
C ALA A 59 -15.01 -17.04 5.99
N ARG A 60 -15.97 -17.45 6.83
CA ARG A 60 -17.40 -17.26 6.57
C ARG A 60 -17.78 -15.78 6.45
N LEU A 61 -17.19 -14.91 7.28
CA LEU A 61 -17.40 -13.46 7.23
C LEU A 61 -16.80 -12.86 5.95
N ARG A 62 -15.56 -13.23 5.59
CA ARG A 62 -14.93 -12.81 4.34
C ARG A 62 -15.76 -13.17 3.11
N ASP A 63 -16.26 -14.40 3.02
CA ASP A 63 -17.07 -14.85 1.88
C ASP A 63 -18.40 -14.08 1.79
N LYS A 64 -19.04 -13.84 2.94
CA LYS A 64 -20.30 -13.09 2.99
C LYS A 64 -20.09 -11.63 2.56
N ASP A 65 -19.05 -10.98 3.10
CA ASP A 65 -18.78 -9.58 2.83
C ASP A 65 -18.25 -9.37 1.41
N PHE A 66 -17.43 -10.29 0.88
CA PHE A 66 -16.99 -10.29 -0.51
C PHE A 66 -18.17 -10.30 -1.48
N LYS A 67 -19.14 -11.20 -1.29
CA LYS A 67 -20.36 -11.24 -2.11
C LYS A 67 -21.18 -9.96 -2.02
N ASN A 68 -21.24 -9.36 -0.83
CA ASN A 68 -21.92 -8.08 -0.66
C ASN A 68 -21.20 -6.93 -1.38
N LEU A 69 -19.87 -6.87 -1.30
CA LEU A 69 -19.04 -5.88 -1.98
C LEU A 69 -19.14 -5.97 -3.49
N LEU A 70 -19.09 -7.17 -4.06
CA LEU A 70 -19.26 -7.38 -5.50
C LEU A 70 -20.61 -6.83 -6.00
N ARG A 71 -21.70 -7.01 -5.23
CA ARG A 71 -23.02 -6.45 -5.58
C ARG A 71 -23.02 -4.92 -5.61
N HIS A 72 -22.23 -4.29 -4.75
CA HIS A 72 -22.07 -2.83 -4.70
C HIS A 72 -20.94 -2.34 -5.61
N LYS A 73 -20.34 -3.23 -6.43
CA LYS A 73 -19.16 -2.94 -7.26
C LYS A 73 -18.06 -2.26 -6.47
N LYS A 74 -17.72 -2.80 -5.30
CA LYS A 74 -16.62 -2.32 -4.47
C LYS A 74 -15.58 -3.40 -4.21
N LEU A 75 -14.35 -2.98 -3.95
CA LEU A 75 -13.24 -3.81 -3.47
C LEU A 75 -12.78 -3.34 -2.08
N TYR A 76 -11.70 -3.90 -1.54
CA TYR A 76 -11.07 -3.39 -0.33
C TYR A 76 -9.79 -2.64 -0.65
N LEU A 77 -9.51 -1.56 0.09
CA LEU A 77 -8.27 -0.81 0.02
C LEU A 77 -7.68 -0.64 1.42
N VAL A 78 -6.50 -1.21 1.64
CA VAL A 78 -5.73 -1.06 2.87
C VAL A 78 -4.71 0.06 2.66
N LEU A 79 -4.76 1.07 3.52
CA LEU A 79 -3.95 2.28 3.44
C LEU A 79 -2.99 2.35 4.62
N ASP A 80 -1.70 2.48 4.31
CA ASP A 80 -0.72 2.91 5.29
C ASP A 80 -0.83 4.42 5.60
N LEU A 81 -0.22 4.88 6.70
CA LEU A 81 -0.24 6.29 7.11
C LEU A 81 1.07 7.00 6.77
N ASP A 82 2.12 6.69 7.53
CA ASP A 82 3.40 7.40 7.52
C ASP A 82 4.13 7.24 6.20
N HIS A 83 4.51 8.35 5.56
CA HIS A 83 5.10 8.41 4.22
C HIS A 83 4.20 7.94 3.08
N THR A 84 2.98 7.47 3.38
CA THR A 84 1.98 7.08 2.40
C THR A 84 0.93 8.19 2.22
N LEU A 85 0.09 8.43 3.23
CA LEU A 85 -0.98 9.44 3.22
C LEU A 85 -0.59 10.75 3.92
N LEU A 86 0.42 10.70 4.79
CA LEU A 86 0.85 11.82 5.60
C LEU A 86 2.32 11.65 5.98
N ASN A 87 2.92 12.69 6.54
CA ASN A 87 4.23 12.62 7.16
C ASN A 87 4.16 13.34 8.50
N SER A 88 4.73 12.74 9.55
CA SER A 88 4.75 13.32 10.89
C SER A 88 6.19 13.50 11.39
N THR A 89 6.39 14.49 12.26
CA THR A 89 7.65 14.73 12.98
C THR A 89 7.37 15.03 14.44
N ARG A 90 8.28 14.68 15.34
CA ARG A 90 8.20 15.16 16.73
C ARG A 90 8.45 16.66 16.73
N LEU A 91 7.77 17.41 17.62
CA LEU A 91 7.98 18.85 17.73
C LEU A 91 9.45 19.20 18.07
N ALA A 92 10.13 18.33 18.82
CA ALA A 92 11.54 18.49 19.15
C ALA A 92 12.50 18.28 17.95
N ASP A 93 12.05 17.63 16.87
CA ASP A 93 12.88 17.34 15.68
C ASP A 93 12.72 18.37 14.56
N VAL A 94 11.85 19.36 14.73
CA VAL A 94 11.63 20.46 13.79
C VAL A 94 12.91 21.30 13.71
N THR A 95 13.46 21.46 12.51
CA THR A 95 14.71 22.21 12.33
C THR A 95 14.50 23.72 12.40
N ILE A 96 15.59 24.49 12.44
CA ILE A 96 15.54 25.96 12.44
C ILE A 96 14.89 26.46 11.14
N GLU A 97 15.23 25.81 10.02
CA GLU A 97 14.73 26.09 8.67
C GLU A 97 13.23 25.82 8.56
N GLU A 98 12.69 24.92 9.38
CA GLU A 98 11.29 24.52 9.42
C GLU A 98 10.45 25.33 10.42
N ARG A 99 11.04 26.19 11.26
CA ARG A 99 10.29 26.95 12.29
C ARG A 99 9.21 27.87 11.74
N TYR A 100 9.26 28.22 10.45
CA TYR A 100 8.17 28.97 9.82
C TYR A 100 6.84 28.19 9.83
N LEU A 101 6.88 26.87 9.97
CA LEU A 101 5.72 25.99 10.11
C LEU A 101 5.05 26.10 11.49
N GLU A 102 5.78 26.61 12.49
CA GLU A 102 5.25 26.85 13.83
C GLU A 102 4.50 28.19 13.96
N GLY A 103 4.47 28.98 12.90
CA GLY A 103 3.78 30.26 12.85
C GLY A 103 2.28 30.15 13.16
N GLN A 104 1.66 31.27 13.53
CA GLN A 104 0.21 31.32 13.74
C GLN A 104 -0.51 30.85 12.48
N ARG A 105 -1.61 30.09 12.65
CA ARG A 105 -2.33 29.48 11.53
C ARG A 105 -2.71 30.49 10.45
N ASP A 106 -3.03 31.73 10.84
CA ASP A 106 -3.46 32.79 9.93
C ASP A 106 -2.34 33.30 8.99
N THR A 107 -1.07 33.12 9.36
CA THR A 107 0.08 33.56 8.56
C THR A 107 0.57 32.50 7.56
N LEU A 108 0.07 31.27 7.65
CA LEU A 108 0.40 30.20 6.72
C LEU A 108 -0.34 30.35 5.39
N PRO A 109 0.25 29.91 4.26
CA PRO A 109 -0.49 29.73 3.00
C PRO A 109 -1.70 28.80 3.21
N ASP A 110 -2.80 29.06 2.50
CA ASP A 110 -4.05 28.29 2.66
C ASP A 110 -3.87 26.79 2.39
N THR A 111 -2.95 26.43 1.50
CA THR A 111 -2.55 25.04 1.23
C THR A 111 -2.02 24.33 2.48
N LEU A 112 -1.22 25.02 3.29
CA LEU A 112 -0.69 24.51 4.56
C LEU A 112 -1.73 24.56 5.68
N LYS A 113 -2.58 25.60 5.74
CA LYS A 113 -3.60 25.76 6.81
C LYS A 113 -4.54 24.57 6.96
N ASN A 114 -4.84 23.90 5.85
CA ASN A 114 -5.78 22.78 5.79
C ASN A 114 -5.10 21.41 5.82
N SER A 115 -3.77 21.34 5.77
CA SER A 115 -3.02 20.08 5.68
C SER A 115 -1.93 19.93 6.74
N LEU A 116 -1.53 21.00 7.44
CA LEU A 116 -0.53 20.96 8.51
C LEU A 116 -1.21 21.10 9.88
N PHE A 117 -0.91 20.15 10.77
CA PHE A 117 -1.53 20.03 12.08
C PHE A 117 -0.48 19.89 13.17
N ARG A 118 -0.58 20.73 14.20
CA ARG A 118 0.21 20.63 15.43
C ARG A 118 -0.61 19.92 16.49
N LEU A 119 -0.13 18.77 16.95
CA LEU A 119 -0.81 17.87 17.88
C LEU A 119 -0.08 17.87 19.23
N GLU A 120 -0.45 18.82 20.08
CA GLU A 120 0.22 19.05 21.37
C GLU A 120 0.20 17.83 22.29
N MET A 121 -0.94 17.13 22.35
CA MET A 121 -1.14 15.98 23.25
C MET A 121 -0.19 14.80 22.97
N ILE A 122 0.28 14.65 21.74
CA ILE A 122 1.23 13.60 21.34
C ILE A 122 2.59 14.19 20.95
N HIS A 123 2.81 15.49 21.15
CA HIS A 123 4.04 16.21 20.83
C HIS A 123 4.54 16.01 19.38
N MET A 124 3.61 16.04 18.42
CA MET A 124 3.93 15.87 17.00
C MET A 124 3.37 17.00 16.14
N MET A 125 4.00 17.21 14.99
CA MET A 125 3.44 17.96 13.88
C MET A 125 3.26 17.01 12.70
N THR A 126 2.11 17.09 12.03
CA THR A 126 1.73 16.19 10.94
C THR A 126 1.31 17.00 9.72
N LYS A 127 1.87 16.64 8.58
CA LYS A 127 1.47 17.14 7.27
C LYS A 127 0.73 16.05 6.51
N LEU A 128 -0.51 16.32 6.15
CA LEU A 128 -1.27 15.50 5.21
C LEU A 128 -0.66 15.64 3.81
N ARG A 129 -0.51 14.52 3.11
CA ARG A 129 0.01 14.50 1.74
C ARG A 129 -0.97 15.22 0.80
N PRO A 130 -0.50 16.03 -0.16
CA PRO A 130 -1.36 16.70 -1.14
C PRO A 130 -2.34 15.73 -1.78
N PHE A 131 -3.55 16.21 -2.08
CA PHE A 131 -4.66 15.46 -2.66
C PHE A 131 -5.33 14.41 -1.76
N VAL A 132 -4.89 14.19 -0.51
CA VAL A 132 -5.41 13.08 0.32
C VAL A 132 -6.93 13.12 0.57
N ASN A 133 -7.50 14.32 0.77
CA ASN A 133 -8.95 14.43 1.04
C ASN A 133 -9.78 14.03 -0.19
N THR A 134 -9.37 14.48 -1.38
CA THR A 134 -10.00 14.11 -2.65
C THR A 134 -9.79 12.63 -2.94
N PHE A 135 -8.56 12.13 -2.71
CA PHE A 135 -8.22 10.72 -2.84
C PHE A 135 -9.16 9.84 -1.99
N LEU A 136 -9.31 10.12 -0.70
CA LEU A 136 -10.17 9.34 0.19
C LEU A 136 -11.64 9.39 -0.22
N LYS A 137 -12.13 10.58 -0.59
CA LYS A 137 -13.50 10.76 -1.05
C LYS A 137 -13.78 9.92 -2.30
N GLU A 138 -12.95 10.05 -3.33
CA GLU A 138 -13.14 9.33 -4.59
C GLU A 138 -12.89 7.82 -4.44
N ALA A 139 -11.89 7.43 -3.67
CA ALA A 139 -11.62 6.01 -3.38
C ALA A 139 -12.77 5.37 -2.60
N SER A 140 -13.46 6.09 -1.70
CA SER A 140 -14.60 5.55 -0.93
C SER A 140 -15.79 5.09 -1.79
N ASN A 141 -15.92 5.63 -3.00
CA ASN A 141 -16.93 5.20 -3.97
C ASN A 141 -16.63 3.80 -4.55
N LEU A 142 -15.35 3.42 -4.58
CA LEU A 142 -14.85 2.22 -5.23
C LEU A 142 -14.38 1.15 -4.24
N PHE A 143 -14.05 1.56 -3.01
CA PHE A 143 -13.42 0.71 -2.02
C PHE A 143 -14.03 0.88 -0.62
N GLU A 144 -14.09 -0.22 0.12
CA GLU A 144 -14.16 -0.19 1.59
C GLU A 144 -12.75 -0.11 2.15
N MET A 145 -12.47 0.95 2.92
CA MET A 145 -11.10 1.33 3.27
C MET A 145 -10.71 0.96 4.69
N TYR A 146 -9.47 0.52 4.86
CA TYR A 146 -8.81 0.26 6.15
C TYR A 146 -7.61 1.18 6.30
N ILE A 147 -7.37 1.67 7.52
CA ILE A 147 -6.04 2.13 7.91
C ILE A 147 -5.28 0.93 8.48
N TYR A 148 -4.04 0.72 8.03
CA TYR A 148 -3.13 -0.26 8.61
C TYR A 148 -1.72 0.33 8.72
N THR A 149 -1.35 0.79 9.92
CA THR A 149 -0.06 1.39 10.22
C THR A 149 0.79 0.54 11.17
N MET A 150 2.12 0.70 11.10
CA MET A 150 3.06 0.19 12.10
C MET A 150 3.24 1.15 13.30
N GLY A 151 2.48 2.25 13.35
CA GLY A 151 2.42 3.16 14.49
C GLY A 151 1.56 2.63 15.65
N GLU A 152 1.74 3.23 16.82
CA GLU A 152 0.96 2.91 18.01
C GLU A 152 -0.52 3.32 17.86
N ARG A 153 -1.41 2.65 18.60
CA ARG A 153 -2.86 2.87 18.48
C ARG A 153 -3.29 4.30 18.78
N ALA A 154 -2.71 4.95 19.79
CA ALA A 154 -3.03 6.34 20.13
C ALA A 154 -2.71 7.27 18.95
N TYR A 155 -1.53 7.11 18.35
CA TYR A 155 -1.13 7.84 17.16
C TYR A 155 -2.06 7.57 15.97
N ALA A 156 -2.33 6.30 15.67
CA ALA A 156 -3.18 5.90 14.53
C ALA A 156 -4.59 6.50 14.62
N LEU A 157 -5.18 6.54 15.82
CA LEU A 157 -6.49 7.14 16.04
C LEU A 157 -6.48 8.67 15.89
N GLU A 158 -5.43 9.35 16.32
CA GLU A 158 -5.28 10.79 16.07
C GLU A 158 -5.14 11.10 14.58
N MET A 159 -4.33 10.32 13.85
CA MET A 159 -4.21 10.49 12.39
C MET A 159 -5.51 10.21 11.66
N ALA A 160 -6.25 9.18 12.07
CA ALA A 160 -7.56 8.86 11.51
C ALA A 160 -8.55 10.03 11.69
N LYS A 161 -8.53 10.73 12.83
CA LYS A 161 -9.36 11.93 13.04
C LYS A 161 -9.00 13.09 12.11
N LEU A 162 -7.71 13.24 11.76
CA LEU A 162 -7.28 14.26 10.80
C LEU A 162 -7.74 13.93 9.37
N LEU A 163 -7.67 12.65 8.98
CA LEU A 163 -8.03 12.18 7.65
C LEU A 163 -9.55 12.02 7.46
N ASP A 164 -10.28 11.66 8.52
CA ASP A 164 -11.70 11.34 8.50
C ASP A 164 -12.42 11.92 9.73
N PRO A 165 -12.50 13.26 9.85
CA PRO A 165 -13.10 13.92 11.02
C PRO A 165 -14.59 13.60 11.18
N GLY A 166 -15.28 13.25 10.09
CA GLY A 166 -16.69 12.85 10.08
C GLY A 166 -16.92 11.36 10.36
N GLY A 167 -15.86 10.54 10.40
CA GLY A 167 -15.97 9.09 10.58
C GLY A 167 -16.67 8.37 9.43
N VAL A 168 -16.59 8.89 8.21
CA VAL A 168 -17.30 8.40 7.02
C VAL A 168 -16.56 7.23 6.37
N TYR A 169 -15.24 7.20 6.45
CA TYR A 169 -14.39 6.33 5.65
C TYR A 169 -13.94 5.07 6.39
N PHE A 170 -13.42 5.22 7.61
CA PHE A 170 -12.74 4.12 8.30
C PHE A 170 -13.57 3.49 9.40
N HIS A 171 -14.41 4.26 10.09
CA HIS A 171 -15.15 3.79 11.27
C HIS A 171 -14.21 3.08 12.26
N SER A 172 -14.42 1.78 12.51
CA SER A 172 -13.56 0.97 13.39
C SER A 172 -12.35 0.35 12.69
N ARG A 173 -12.20 0.48 11.37
CA ARG A 173 -11.17 -0.20 10.54
C ARG A 173 -9.80 0.50 10.62
N VAL A 174 -9.30 0.69 11.83
CA VAL A 174 -7.99 1.29 12.12
C VAL A 174 -7.12 0.26 12.84
N ILE A 175 -6.26 -0.39 12.06
CA ILE A 175 -5.33 -1.43 12.50
C ILE A 175 -3.98 -0.77 12.84
N ALA A 176 -3.53 -0.93 14.07
CA ALA A 176 -2.27 -0.38 14.55
C ALA A 176 -1.23 -1.49 14.79
N GLN A 177 0.00 -1.11 15.14
CA GLN A 177 1.09 -2.06 15.38
C GLN A 177 0.74 -3.18 16.35
N GLY A 178 0.06 -2.83 17.45
CA GLY A 178 -0.33 -3.78 18.51
C GLY A 178 -1.40 -4.79 18.09
N ASP A 179 -2.05 -4.58 16.94
CA ASP A 179 -3.04 -5.52 16.38
C ASP A 179 -2.38 -6.58 15.47
N CYS A 180 -1.10 -6.42 15.11
CA CYS A 180 -0.40 -7.34 14.20
C CYS A 180 -0.20 -8.72 14.83
N THR A 181 -0.39 -9.77 14.02
CA THR A 181 -0.16 -11.17 14.45
C THR A 181 1.30 -11.59 14.34
N GLN A 182 2.10 -10.86 13.57
CA GLN A 182 3.53 -11.09 13.42
C GLN A 182 4.31 -9.82 13.76
N LYS A 183 5.44 -9.99 14.45
CA LYS A 183 6.28 -8.86 14.87
C LYS A 183 6.87 -8.17 13.65
N TYR A 184 6.70 -6.85 13.57
CA TYR A 184 7.23 -6.01 12.49
C TYR A 184 6.70 -6.34 11.09
N GLN A 185 5.59 -7.08 10.97
CA GLN A 185 4.98 -7.41 9.69
C GLN A 185 3.47 -7.13 9.70
N LYS A 186 2.99 -6.66 8.55
CA LYS A 186 1.57 -6.51 8.26
C LYS A 186 1.06 -7.78 7.58
N GLY A 187 -0.15 -8.20 7.96
CA GLY A 187 -0.78 -9.41 7.45
C GLY A 187 -2.25 -9.19 7.12
N LEU A 188 -2.73 -9.74 5.99
CA LEU A 188 -4.15 -9.66 5.65
C LEU A 188 -5.02 -10.62 6.49
N ASP A 189 -4.41 -11.41 7.37
CA ASP A 189 -5.09 -12.35 8.27
C ASP A 189 -6.03 -11.65 9.26
N ILE A 190 -5.79 -10.38 9.60
CA ILE A 190 -6.65 -9.55 10.44
C ILE A 190 -7.55 -8.58 9.66
N VAL A 191 -7.49 -8.58 8.32
CA VAL A 191 -8.40 -7.82 7.45
C VAL A 191 -9.59 -8.73 7.11
N LEU A 192 -10.82 -8.25 7.35
CA LEU A 192 -12.05 -9.02 7.07
C LEU A 192 -12.44 -9.02 5.58
N GLY A 193 -11.49 -8.79 4.69
CA GLY A 193 -11.65 -8.89 3.24
C GLY A 193 -11.00 -10.14 2.67
N GLN A 194 -11.56 -10.68 1.59
CA GLN A 194 -10.95 -11.77 0.84
C GLN A 194 -9.73 -11.24 0.07
N GLU A 195 -8.57 -11.89 0.18
CA GLU A 195 -7.31 -11.39 -0.39
C GLU A 195 -7.38 -11.13 -1.91
N SER A 196 -8.19 -11.89 -2.66
CA SER A 196 -8.41 -11.68 -4.10
C SER A 196 -9.16 -10.39 -4.43
N ALA A 197 -9.66 -9.66 -3.42
CA ALA A 197 -10.41 -8.42 -3.55
C ALA A 197 -9.77 -7.25 -2.76
N VAL A 198 -8.55 -7.43 -2.24
CA VAL A 198 -7.84 -6.44 -1.43
C VAL A 198 -6.68 -5.83 -2.22
N LEU A 199 -6.65 -4.52 -2.32
CA LEU A 199 -5.48 -3.75 -2.73
C LEU A 199 -4.84 -3.10 -1.50
N ILE A 200 -3.52 -2.93 -1.54
CA ILE A 200 -2.73 -2.31 -0.48
C ILE A 200 -1.99 -1.12 -1.07
N LEU A 201 -2.03 0.03 -0.41
CA LEU A 201 -1.20 1.19 -0.73
C LEU A 201 -0.25 1.47 0.43
N ASP A 202 1.05 1.35 0.18
CA ASP A 202 2.09 1.45 1.21
C ASP A 202 3.44 1.83 0.55
N ASP A 203 4.27 2.59 1.23
CA ASP A 203 5.62 2.97 0.78
C ASP A 203 6.69 1.89 1.09
N THR A 204 6.34 0.88 1.87
CA THR A 204 7.26 -0.12 2.42
C THR A 204 6.88 -1.55 2.04
N GLU A 205 7.52 -2.10 1.00
CA GLU A 205 7.27 -3.50 0.59
C GLU A 205 7.63 -4.53 1.69
N ALA A 206 8.69 -4.27 2.45
CA ALA A 206 9.27 -5.25 3.37
C ALA A 206 8.32 -5.68 4.50
N VAL A 207 7.37 -4.83 4.90
CA VAL A 207 6.43 -5.15 5.98
C VAL A 207 5.31 -6.10 5.53
N TRP A 208 5.07 -6.27 4.23
CA TRP A 208 3.92 -7.04 3.71
C TRP A 208 4.18 -8.52 3.47
N GLY A 209 5.35 -9.05 3.85
CA GLY A 209 5.64 -10.49 3.83
C GLY A 209 5.26 -11.18 2.52
N LYS A 210 4.22 -12.04 2.57
CA LYS A 210 3.69 -12.80 1.43
C LYS A 210 2.65 -12.05 0.58
N HIS A 211 2.13 -10.90 1.03
CA HIS A 211 1.04 -10.16 0.38
C HIS A 211 1.51 -9.11 -0.64
N LYS A 212 2.76 -9.25 -1.14
CA LYS A 212 3.38 -8.31 -2.09
C LYS A 212 2.64 -8.20 -3.43
N GLU A 213 1.88 -9.23 -3.79
CA GLU A 213 1.08 -9.22 -5.02
C GLU A 213 -0.15 -8.31 -4.93
N ASN A 214 -0.60 -7.96 -3.71
CA ASN A 214 -1.68 -7.00 -3.47
C ASN A 214 -1.17 -5.56 -3.39
N LEU A 215 0.16 -5.36 -3.32
CA LEU A 215 0.79 -4.08 -3.00
C LEU A 215 0.94 -3.18 -4.22
N ILE A 216 0.40 -1.97 -4.10
CA ILE A 216 0.75 -0.78 -4.86
C ILE A 216 1.84 -0.06 -4.05
N LEU A 217 3.10 -0.33 -4.40
CA LEU A 217 4.25 0.33 -3.80
C LEU A 217 4.35 1.75 -4.37
N MET A 218 4.46 2.77 -3.50
CA MET A 218 4.56 4.16 -3.91
C MET A 218 5.76 4.88 -3.32
N GLU A 219 6.10 6.06 -3.87
CA GLU A 219 7.17 6.89 -3.33
C GLU A 219 6.83 7.44 -1.93
N ARG A 220 7.82 7.43 -1.05
CA ARG A 220 7.73 7.99 0.30
C ARG A 220 7.50 9.50 0.27
N TYR A 221 6.55 9.94 1.07
CA TYR A 221 6.33 11.35 1.32
C TYR A 221 7.27 11.87 2.42
N HIS A 222 8.26 12.66 2.01
CA HIS A 222 9.26 13.27 2.88
C HIS A 222 9.04 14.78 3.01
N PHE A 223 7.98 15.15 3.74
CA PHE A 223 7.69 16.56 3.97
C PHE A 223 8.68 17.19 4.95
N PHE A 224 8.87 16.57 6.12
CA PHE A 224 9.76 17.07 7.17
C PHE A 224 11.19 16.55 7.02
N ALA A 225 12.17 17.39 7.36
CA ALA A 225 13.60 17.10 7.30
C ALA A 225 14.00 15.92 8.20
N SER A 226 13.30 15.73 9.32
CA SER A 226 13.51 14.60 10.24
C SER A 226 13.30 13.25 9.56
N SER A 227 12.33 13.17 8.64
CA SER A 227 12.08 11.95 7.89
C SER A 227 13.23 11.61 6.94
N CYS A 228 13.78 12.58 6.19
CA CYS A 228 14.94 12.34 5.33
C CYS A 228 16.12 11.77 6.14
N ARG A 229 16.38 12.34 7.32
CA ARG A 229 17.46 11.88 8.22
C ARG A 229 17.24 10.46 8.74
N GLN A 230 16.01 10.11 9.11
CA GLN A 230 15.67 8.76 9.61
C GLN A 230 16.00 7.66 8.60
N PHE A 231 15.82 7.94 7.30
CA PHE A 231 16.12 7.00 6.23
C PHE A 231 17.53 7.17 5.65
N GLY A 232 18.36 8.05 6.22
CA GLY A 232 19.74 8.27 5.77
C GLY A 232 19.85 8.97 4.42
N PHE A 233 18.82 9.70 4.00
CA PHE A 233 18.84 10.45 2.75
C PHE A 233 19.54 11.79 2.91
N ASN A 234 20.50 12.07 2.04
CA ASN A 234 21.17 13.37 1.92
C ASN A 234 20.37 14.34 1.02
N CYS A 235 19.04 14.35 1.14
CA CYS A 235 18.17 15.25 0.35
C CYS A 235 17.55 16.32 1.25
N THR A 236 17.31 17.48 0.64
CA THR A 236 16.52 18.55 1.24
C THR A 236 15.05 18.14 1.22
N SER A 237 14.38 18.23 2.36
CA SER A 237 12.96 17.89 2.48
C SER A 237 12.05 18.90 1.79
N LEU A 238 10.78 18.55 1.57
CA LEU A 238 9.82 19.45 0.90
C LEU A 238 9.59 20.74 1.70
N SER A 239 9.55 20.65 3.04
CA SER A 239 9.44 21.81 3.93
C SER A 239 10.63 22.76 3.78
N GLU A 240 11.86 22.24 3.79
CA GLU A 240 13.08 23.04 3.62
C GLU A 240 13.13 23.70 2.23
N LEU A 241 12.60 23.03 1.20
CA LEU A 241 12.43 23.58 -0.15
C LEU A 241 11.27 24.57 -0.27
N ARG A 242 10.44 24.72 0.76
CA ARG A 242 9.20 25.50 0.76
C ARG A 242 8.28 25.13 -0.41
N ASN A 243 8.22 23.84 -0.73
CA ASN A 243 7.41 23.29 -1.80
C ASN A 243 6.63 22.06 -1.32
N ASP A 244 5.75 21.50 -2.15
CA ASP A 244 5.04 20.26 -1.86
C ASP A 244 4.73 19.50 -3.18
N GLU A 245 4.14 18.31 -3.07
CA GLU A 245 3.64 17.58 -4.24
C GLU A 245 2.47 18.32 -4.91
N SER A 246 2.29 18.09 -6.21
CA SER A 246 1.15 18.64 -6.96
C SER A 246 -0.17 17.99 -6.55
N GLU A 247 -1.22 18.80 -6.38
CA GLU A 247 -2.58 18.31 -6.13
C GLU A 247 -3.17 17.53 -7.32
N THR A 248 -2.71 17.77 -8.56
CA THR A 248 -3.29 17.15 -9.78
C THR A 248 -2.40 16.09 -10.41
N GLU A 249 -1.10 16.17 -10.16
CA GLU A 249 -0.07 15.31 -10.76
C GLU A 249 0.84 14.64 -9.72
N GLY A 250 0.59 14.85 -8.43
CA GLY A 250 1.31 14.21 -7.34
C GLY A 250 1.02 12.72 -7.20
N ALA A 251 1.63 12.11 -6.19
CA ALA A 251 1.62 10.66 -6.06
C ALA A 251 0.21 10.10 -5.82
N LEU A 252 -0.57 10.68 -4.90
CA LEU A 252 -1.94 10.23 -4.63
C LEU A 252 -2.89 10.44 -5.80
N ALA A 253 -2.74 11.56 -6.54
CA ALA A 253 -3.52 11.81 -7.75
C ALA A 253 -3.25 10.77 -8.85
N THR A 254 -1.98 10.36 -8.99
CA THR A 254 -1.58 9.31 -9.92
C THR A 254 -2.12 7.94 -9.48
N VAL A 255 -1.95 7.58 -8.21
CA VAL A 255 -2.43 6.31 -7.66
C VAL A 255 -3.95 6.18 -7.76
N LEU A 256 -4.72 7.26 -7.54
CA LEU A 256 -6.18 7.21 -7.71
C LEU A 256 -6.58 6.78 -9.13
N LYS A 257 -5.91 7.31 -10.16
CA LYS A 257 -6.17 6.93 -11.56
C LYS A 257 -5.88 5.45 -11.80
N ILE A 258 -4.82 4.92 -11.19
CA ILE A 258 -4.48 3.50 -11.25
C ILE A 258 -5.55 2.65 -10.53
N LEU A 259 -5.98 3.06 -9.35
CA LEU A 259 -7.06 2.38 -8.60
C LEU A 259 -8.37 2.35 -9.41
N GLN A 260 -8.73 3.47 -10.04
CA GLN A 260 -9.90 3.57 -10.93
C GLN A 260 -9.78 2.65 -12.15
N GLN A 261 -8.60 2.57 -12.75
CA GLN A 261 -8.33 1.66 -13.87
C GLN A 261 -8.45 0.19 -13.44
N ILE A 262 -7.82 -0.19 -12.33
CA ILE A 262 -7.90 -1.56 -11.79
C ILE A 262 -9.34 -1.94 -11.48
N HIS A 263 -10.09 -1.04 -10.82
CA HIS A 263 -11.49 -1.25 -10.51
C HIS A 263 -12.33 -1.46 -11.78
N SER A 264 -12.14 -0.59 -12.79
CA SER A 264 -12.85 -0.69 -14.07
C SER A 264 -12.59 -2.03 -14.77
N LEU A 265 -11.33 -2.47 -14.82
CA LEU A 265 -10.94 -3.75 -15.40
C LEU A 265 -11.47 -4.95 -14.58
N PHE A 266 -11.43 -4.85 -13.25
CA PHE A 266 -11.92 -5.93 -12.39
C PHE A 266 -13.43 -6.15 -12.55
N PHE A 267 -14.22 -5.09 -12.74
CA PHE A 267 -15.67 -5.15 -12.91
C PHE A 267 -16.13 -5.11 -14.38
N ASP A 268 -15.23 -5.29 -15.34
CA ASP A 268 -15.55 -5.31 -16.76
C ASP A 268 -16.53 -6.46 -17.09
N PRO A 269 -17.73 -6.17 -17.63
CA PRO A 269 -18.72 -7.20 -17.97
C PRO A 269 -18.28 -8.11 -19.12
N GLU A 270 -17.34 -7.70 -19.97
CA GLU A 270 -16.88 -8.49 -21.12
C GLU A 270 -15.89 -9.59 -20.73
N HIS A 271 -15.36 -9.54 -19.51
CA HIS A 271 -14.39 -10.51 -19.04
C HIS A 271 -15.07 -11.85 -18.70
N VAL A 272 -14.56 -12.93 -19.32
CA VAL A 272 -15.16 -14.28 -19.37
C VAL A 272 -15.40 -14.91 -17.98
N ASP A 273 -14.57 -14.58 -17.00
CA ASP A 273 -14.65 -15.18 -15.67
C ASP A 273 -15.77 -14.56 -14.82
N ASN A 274 -16.43 -15.42 -14.03
CA ASN A 274 -17.38 -14.98 -13.01
C ASN A 274 -16.67 -14.02 -12.02
N LEU A 275 -17.34 -12.92 -11.64
CA LEU A 275 -16.82 -11.93 -10.69
C LEU A 275 -16.30 -12.55 -9.38
N GLU A 276 -16.94 -13.61 -8.87
CA GLU A 276 -16.50 -14.30 -7.65
C GLU A 276 -15.17 -15.06 -7.81
N GLN A 277 -14.76 -15.36 -9.04
CA GLN A 277 -13.51 -16.08 -9.36
C GLN A 277 -12.37 -15.12 -9.74
N ARG A 278 -12.67 -13.83 -9.93
CA ARG A 278 -11.67 -12.83 -10.32
C ARG A 278 -10.73 -12.53 -9.16
N ASP A 279 -9.48 -12.22 -9.51
CA ASP A 279 -8.43 -11.88 -8.56
C ASP A 279 -7.79 -10.54 -8.93
N VAL A 280 -7.97 -9.56 -8.05
CA VAL A 280 -7.47 -8.19 -8.22
C VAL A 280 -5.94 -8.16 -8.39
N ARG A 281 -5.22 -9.15 -7.85
CA ARG A 281 -3.76 -9.26 -8.00
C ARG A 281 -3.36 -9.50 -9.46
N GLN A 282 -4.15 -10.28 -10.20
CA GLN A 282 -3.92 -10.50 -11.63
C GLN A 282 -4.19 -9.23 -12.43
N VAL A 283 -5.27 -8.51 -12.09
CA VAL A 283 -5.58 -7.21 -12.73
C VAL A 283 -4.48 -6.19 -12.46
N LEU A 284 -4.06 -6.07 -11.20
CA LEU A 284 -2.94 -5.20 -10.79
C LEU A 284 -1.66 -5.53 -11.56
N LYS A 285 -1.33 -6.82 -11.70
CA LYS A 285 -0.17 -7.29 -12.46
C LYS A 285 -0.27 -6.90 -13.93
N SER A 286 -1.45 -7.01 -14.55
CA SER A 286 -1.68 -6.57 -15.93
C SER A 286 -1.51 -5.06 -16.09
N VAL A 287 -2.11 -4.26 -15.21
CA VAL A 287 -1.95 -2.79 -15.22
C VAL A 287 -0.49 -2.39 -15.04
N ARG A 288 0.24 -3.06 -14.13
CA ARG A 288 1.68 -2.81 -13.91
C ARG A 288 2.52 -3.10 -15.15
N LYS A 289 2.19 -4.17 -15.90
CA LYS A 289 2.92 -4.54 -17.13
C LYS A 289 2.75 -3.54 -18.27
N GLU A 290 1.75 -2.68 -18.23
CA GLU A 290 1.58 -1.65 -19.26
C GLU A 290 2.56 -0.48 -19.08
N ILE A 291 3.27 -0.37 -17.94
CA ILE A 291 4.15 0.76 -17.63
C ILE A 291 5.36 0.81 -18.57
N LEU A 292 6.10 -0.28 -18.71
CA LEU A 292 7.27 -0.39 -19.58
C LEU A 292 7.03 -1.37 -20.74
N LYS A 293 5.76 -1.53 -21.13
CA LYS A 293 5.41 -2.29 -22.32
C LYS A 293 6.19 -1.79 -23.54
N ASP A 294 6.55 -2.72 -24.41
CA ASP A 294 7.36 -2.49 -25.61
C ASP A 294 8.79 -1.99 -25.36
N CYS A 295 9.23 -1.89 -24.10
CA CYS A 295 10.63 -1.56 -23.78
C CYS A 295 11.47 -2.84 -23.73
N LYS A 296 12.39 -3.00 -24.68
CA LYS A 296 13.48 -3.97 -24.58
C LYS A 296 14.72 -3.34 -23.94
N VAL A 297 15.13 -3.87 -22.79
CA VAL A 297 16.13 -3.26 -21.89
C VAL A 297 17.36 -4.14 -21.77
N VAL A 298 18.54 -3.51 -21.86
CA VAL A 298 19.84 -4.16 -21.58
C VAL A 298 20.59 -3.39 -20.51
N PHE A 299 21.22 -4.10 -19.58
CA PHE A 299 22.00 -3.50 -18.49
C PHE A 299 23.50 -3.50 -18.80
N SER A 300 24.19 -2.43 -18.36
CA SER A 300 25.65 -2.28 -18.48
C SER A 300 26.27 -1.73 -17.19
N ARG A 301 27.24 -2.45 -16.62
CA ARG A 301 27.91 -2.10 -15.33
C ARG A 301 26.95 -1.81 -14.17
N VAL A 302 25.77 -2.42 -14.18
CA VAL A 302 24.80 -2.33 -13.08
C VAL A 302 24.93 -3.50 -12.10
N PHE A 303 25.49 -4.63 -12.56
CA PHE A 303 25.52 -5.89 -11.82
C PHE A 303 26.94 -6.32 -11.44
N PRO A 304 27.14 -6.98 -10.28
CA PRO A 304 28.40 -7.62 -9.94
C PRO A 304 28.79 -8.69 -10.98
N THR A 305 30.08 -8.77 -11.32
CA THR A 305 30.61 -9.65 -12.37
C THR A 305 30.33 -11.14 -12.16
N ASN A 306 30.12 -11.59 -10.93
CA ASN A 306 29.92 -13.00 -10.57
C ASN A 306 28.45 -13.33 -10.21
N SER A 307 27.49 -12.63 -10.80
CA SER A 307 26.07 -12.82 -10.50
C SER A 307 25.22 -12.92 -11.77
N GLN A 308 24.17 -13.74 -11.73
CA GLN A 308 23.21 -13.82 -12.83
C GLN A 308 22.41 -12.52 -12.91
N ALA A 309 22.24 -11.99 -14.12
CA ALA A 309 21.61 -10.70 -14.38
C ALA A 309 20.10 -10.76 -14.08
N GLU A 310 19.49 -11.89 -14.40
CA GLU A 310 18.08 -12.23 -14.23
C GLU A 310 17.68 -12.26 -12.75
N ASP A 311 18.65 -12.54 -11.87
CA ASP A 311 18.42 -12.58 -10.44
C ASP A 311 18.42 -11.22 -9.77
N GLN A 312 18.91 -10.19 -10.46
CA GLN A 312 19.10 -8.86 -9.92
C GLN A 312 17.77 -8.17 -9.68
N HIS A 313 17.72 -7.39 -8.61
CA HIS A 313 16.48 -6.75 -8.17
C HIS A 313 15.89 -5.82 -9.24
N ILE A 314 16.71 -4.95 -9.85
CA ILE A 314 16.24 -4.02 -10.88
C ILE A 314 15.83 -4.71 -12.18
N TRP A 315 16.43 -5.86 -12.52
CA TRP A 315 15.97 -6.70 -13.64
C TRP A 315 14.54 -7.18 -13.37
N LYS A 316 14.31 -7.77 -12.19
CA LYS A 316 12.99 -8.24 -11.75
C LYS A 316 11.96 -7.11 -11.68
N ILE A 317 12.36 -5.89 -11.32
CA ILE A 317 11.47 -4.71 -11.38
C ILE A 317 11.10 -4.39 -12.82
N ALA A 318 12.08 -4.30 -13.73
CA ALA A 318 11.83 -3.96 -15.13
C ALA A 318 10.84 -4.95 -15.79
N GLU A 319 11.02 -6.25 -15.57
CA GLU A 319 10.09 -7.28 -16.07
C GLU A 319 8.70 -7.19 -15.43
N LYS A 320 8.62 -6.91 -14.13
CA LYS A 320 7.34 -6.67 -13.44
C LYS A 320 6.58 -5.48 -14.03
N LEU A 321 7.30 -4.47 -14.51
CA LEU A 321 6.74 -3.31 -15.21
C LEU A 321 6.42 -3.59 -16.69
N GLY A 322 6.73 -4.79 -17.20
CA GLY A 322 6.42 -5.22 -18.56
C GLY A 322 7.52 -5.04 -19.59
N ALA A 323 8.73 -4.65 -19.17
CA ALA A 323 9.88 -4.62 -20.07
C ALA A 323 10.34 -6.04 -20.43
N THR A 324 10.91 -6.19 -21.62
CA THR A 324 11.66 -7.40 -22.01
C THR A 324 13.13 -7.17 -21.75
N CYS A 325 13.71 -7.86 -20.77
CA CYS A 325 15.13 -7.73 -20.45
C CYS A 325 15.98 -8.70 -21.28
N SER A 326 17.18 -8.26 -21.68
CA SER A 326 18.15 -9.07 -22.41
C SER A 326 19.57 -8.80 -21.90
N THR A 327 20.43 -9.82 -21.97
CA THR A 327 21.87 -9.68 -21.69
C THR A 327 22.63 -9.21 -22.92
N GLU A 328 22.11 -9.50 -24.12
CA GLU A 328 22.71 -9.20 -25.41
C GLU A 328 22.05 -8.00 -26.10
N LEU A 329 22.84 -7.30 -26.91
CA LEU A 329 22.36 -6.21 -27.75
C LEU A 329 21.86 -6.76 -29.08
N ASP A 330 20.73 -6.23 -29.54
CA ASP A 330 20.18 -6.47 -30.87
C ASP A 330 19.38 -5.25 -31.33
N PRO A 331 19.00 -5.16 -32.63
CA PRO A 331 18.32 -3.99 -33.17
C PRO A 331 16.99 -3.62 -32.49
N GLN A 332 16.32 -4.58 -31.81
CA GLN A 332 15.06 -4.33 -31.09
C GLN A 332 15.29 -3.69 -29.72
N VAL A 333 16.52 -3.64 -29.21
CA VAL A 333 16.83 -2.96 -27.95
C VAL A 333 16.41 -1.49 -28.06
N THR A 334 15.70 -1.03 -27.04
CA THR A 334 15.17 0.34 -26.95
C THR A 334 15.94 1.17 -25.92
N HIS A 335 16.38 0.53 -24.84
CA HIS A 335 17.04 1.18 -23.71
C HIS A 335 18.29 0.42 -23.28
N VAL A 336 19.37 1.16 -23.05
CA VAL A 336 20.54 0.70 -22.30
C VAL A 336 20.53 1.39 -20.94
N VAL A 337 20.45 0.59 -19.88
CA VAL A 337 20.47 1.06 -18.49
C VAL A 337 21.89 0.92 -17.97
N SER A 338 22.51 2.04 -17.60
CA SER A 338 23.93 2.07 -17.23
C SER A 338 24.25 3.09 -16.16
N MET A 339 25.28 2.82 -15.37
CA MET A 339 25.92 3.79 -14.48
C MET A 339 26.99 4.62 -15.18
N ASP A 340 27.40 4.21 -16.38
CA ASP A 340 28.57 4.73 -17.09
C ASP A 340 28.31 4.84 -18.60
N ALA A 341 28.56 6.01 -19.17
CA ALA A 341 28.41 6.28 -20.61
C ALA A 341 29.57 5.71 -21.46
N GLY A 342 30.69 5.32 -20.84
CA GLY A 342 31.90 4.84 -21.51
C GLY A 342 31.96 3.34 -21.78
N THR A 343 30.87 2.59 -21.57
CA THR A 343 30.84 1.15 -21.89
C THR A 343 30.55 0.91 -23.37
N ASP A 344 30.93 -0.25 -23.92
CA ASP A 344 30.59 -0.61 -25.31
C ASP A 344 29.07 -0.57 -25.55
N LYS A 345 28.28 -1.06 -24.59
CA LYS A 345 26.82 -1.01 -24.68
C LYS A 345 26.27 0.42 -24.67
N SER A 346 26.86 1.30 -23.86
CA SER A 346 26.47 2.70 -23.79
C SER A 346 26.82 3.45 -25.09
N ARG A 347 28.02 3.22 -25.63
CA ARG A 347 28.44 3.77 -26.91
C ARG A 347 27.55 3.29 -28.06
N TRP A 348 27.23 2.01 -28.08
CA TRP A 348 26.30 1.44 -29.04
C TRP A 348 24.93 2.12 -28.98
N ALA A 349 24.39 2.34 -27.76
CA ALA A 349 23.10 3.02 -27.60
C ALA A 349 23.11 4.42 -28.22
N MET A 350 24.18 5.19 -27.97
CA MET A 350 24.34 6.53 -28.54
C MET A 350 24.48 6.51 -30.07
N GLN A 351 25.26 5.57 -30.62
CA GLN A 351 25.45 5.41 -32.06
C GLN A 351 24.16 5.03 -32.78
N GLU A 352 23.41 4.08 -32.22
CA GLU A 352 22.14 3.59 -32.77
C GLU A 352 20.93 4.45 -32.36
N LYS A 353 21.16 5.60 -31.71
CA LYS A 353 20.13 6.54 -31.24
C LYS A 353 19.06 5.88 -30.35
N LYS A 354 19.48 4.92 -29.52
CA LYS A 354 18.67 4.30 -28.46
C LYS A 354 18.77 5.11 -27.17
N PHE A 355 17.86 4.89 -26.24
CA PHE A 355 17.89 5.58 -24.96
C PHE A 355 19.00 5.05 -24.06
N LEU A 356 19.84 5.94 -23.53
CA LEU A 356 20.83 5.63 -22.51
C LEU A 356 20.41 6.29 -21.20
N VAL A 357 19.97 5.48 -20.23
CA VAL A 357 19.36 5.96 -18.99
C VAL A 357 20.01 5.38 -17.74
N HIS A 358 19.97 6.15 -16.66
CA HIS A 358 20.41 5.72 -15.34
C HIS A 358 19.41 4.71 -14.73
N PRO A 359 19.84 3.71 -13.92
CA PRO A 359 18.96 2.76 -13.21
C PRO A 359 17.73 3.38 -12.52
N ARG A 360 17.90 4.58 -11.96
CA ARG A 360 16.84 5.40 -11.35
C ARG A 360 15.63 5.64 -12.24
N TRP A 361 15.74 5.52 -13.57
CA TRP A 361 14.60 5.60 -14.48
C TRP A 361 13.59 4.46 -14.26
N ILE A 362 14.08 3.22 -14.07
CA ILE A 362 13.23 2.05 -13.77
C ILE A 362 12.62 2.22 -12.37
N GLU A 363 13.44 2.62 -11.39
CA GLU A 363 13.00 2.82 -10.00
C GLU A 363 11.91 3.88 -9.91
N ALA A 364 12.12 5.04 -10.55
CA ALA A 364 11.13 6.11 -10.59
C ALA A 364 9.86 5.68 -11.33
N SER A 365 9.99 4.92 -12.43
CA SER A 365 8.82 4.38 -13.14
C SER A 365 8.02 3.40 -12.28
N ASN A 366 8.69 2.63 -11.41
CA ASN A 366 8.06 1.73 -10.46
C ASN A 366 7.28 2.49 -9.36
N TYR A 367 7.90 3.49 -8.73
CA TYR A 367 7.26 4.24 -7.64
C TYR A 367 6.16 5.20 -8.10
N LEU A 368 6.32 5.79 -9.30
CA LEU A 368 5.38 6.76 -9.86
C LEU A 368 4.32 6.11 -10.76
N TRP A 369 4.33 4.78 -10.90
CA TRP A 369 3.32 4.02 -11.65
C TRP A 369 3.11 4.49 -13.10
N LYS A 370 4.18 4.98 -13.73
CA LYS A 370 4.16 5.53 -15.09
C LYS A 370 5.55 5.51 -15.68
N LYS A 371 5.67 5.22 -16.99
CA LYS A 371 6.93 5.37 -17.73
C LYS A 371 7.44 6.79 -17.57
N GLN A 372 8.61 6.93 -16.95
CA GLN A 372 9.21 8.24 -16.78
C GLN A 372 9.89 8.72 -18.06
N PRO A 373 9.94 10.05 -18.29
CA PRO A 373 10.68 10.60 -19.42
C PRO A 373 12.18 10.30 -19.29
N GLU A 374 12.76 9.69 -20.33
CA GLU A 374 14.12 9.19 -20.35
C GLU A 374 15.15 10.32 -20.13
N GLU A 375 14.88 11.52 -20.62
CA GLU A 375 15.72 12.71 -20.52
C GLU A 375 15.94 13.21 -19.08
N LYS A 376 15.06 12.83 -18.14
CA LYS A 376 15.21 13.16 -16.71
C LYS A 376 16.22 12.27 -15.99
N PHE A 377 16.71 11.22 -16.65
CA PHE A 377 17.61 10.21 -16.05
C PHE A 377 18.89 10.01 -16.89
N PRO A 378 19.64 11.07 -17.22
CA PRO A 378 20.83 10.95 -18.04
C PRO A 378 21.92 10.15 -17.30
N VAL A 379 22.72 9.41 -18.07
CA VAL A 379 23.95 8.78 -17.56
C VAL A 379 25.07 9.81 -17.64
N SER A 380 25.72 10.12 -16.50
CA SER A 380 26.84 11.04 -16.49
C SER A 380 28.00 10.50 -17.34
N GLN A 381 28.57 11.34 -18.20
CA GLN A 381 29.87 11.03 -18.80
C GLN A 381 30.90 11.08 -17.67
N ALA A 382 31.69 10.01 -17.53
CA ALA A 382 32.83 10.06 -16.63
C ALA A 382 33.68 11.26 -17.04
N LYS A 383 33.82 12.26 -16.16
CA LYS A 383 34.83 13.30 -16.34
C LYS A 383 36.16 12.56 -16.48
N ASP A 384 36.87 12.84 -17.58
CA ASP A 384 38.26 12.41 -17.75
C ASP A 384 38.99 12.73 -16.44
N LYS A 385 39.42 11.67 -15.74
CA LYS A 385 40.18 11.76 -14.49
C LYS A 385 41.58 12.25 -14.77
#